data_AF-A0A937AD07-F1
#
_entry.id   AF-A0A937AD07-F1
#
_cell.length_a   1.000
_cell.length_b   1.000
_cell.length_c   1.000
_cell.angle_alpha   90.00
_cell.angle_beta   90.00
_cell.angle_gamma   90.00
#
_symmetry.space_group_name_H-M   'P 1'
#
loop_
_entity.id
_entity.type
_entity.pdbx_description
1 polymer ?
#
loop_
_entity_poly.entity_id
_entity_poly.type
_entity_poly.pdbx_seq_one_letter_code
_entity_poly.pdbx_strand_id
1 'polypeptide(L)' 'MWFKNQCKKAGLPPECGCHGLRKAGATILANPGASAYELMAMYGWSKSSRAEIYTKEADRKKLAVSTVNLLAKNI' A
#
# COMPACT_ATOMS: atom_id res chain seq x y z
N MET A 1 16.65 17.17 -10.60
CA MET A 1 16.51 15.69 -10.56
C MET A 1 15.83 15.24 -11.85
N TRP A 2 16.47 14.34 -12.61
CA TRP A 2 16.02 13.95 -13.96
C TRP A 2 14.55 13.47 -13.99
N PHE A 3 14.17 12.55 -13.09
CA PHE A 3 12.82 11.95 -13.08
C PHE A 3 11.72 12.99 -12.87
N LYS A 4 11.87 13.87 -11.87
CA LYS A 4 10.92 14.97 -11.62
C LYS A 4 10.74 15.87 -12.84
N ASN A 5 11.81 16.11 -13.61
CA ASN A 5 11.73 16.90 -14.84
C ASN A 5 10.97 16.16 -15.94
N GLN A 6 11.11 14.83 -16.05
CA GLN A 6 10.30 14.04 -16.98
C GLN A 6 8.82 14.07 -16.61
N CYS A 7 8.48 13.93 -15.32
CA CYS A 7 7.10 14.04 -14.85
C CYS A 7 6.47 15.40 -15.20
N LYS A 8 7.23 16.50 -15.02
CA LYS A 8 6.79 17.84 -15.43
C LYS A 8 6.61 17.97 -16.94
N LYS A 9 7.54 17.46 -17.74
CA LYS A 9 7.44 17.47 -19.21
C LYS A 9 6.23 16.69 -19.70
N ALA A 10 5.88 15.62 -19.01
CA ALA A 10 4.69 14.82 -19.28
C ALA A 10 3.37 15.46 -18.78
N GLY A 11 3.42 16.66 -18.19
CA GLY A 11 2.24 17.35 -17.66
C GLY A 11 1.64 16.69 -16.43
N LEU A 12 2.40 15.84 -15.72
CA LEU A 12 1.89 15.12 -14.56
C LEU A 12 1.79 16.03 -13.32
N PRO A 13 0.81 15.76 -12.44
CA PRO A 13 0.69 16.44 -11.15
C PRO A 13 1.96 16.35 -10.29
N PRO A 14 2.19 17.31 -9.37
CA PRO A 14 3.38 17.36 -8.51
C PRO A 14 3.62 16.09 -7.68
N GLU A 15 2.56 15.38 -7.31
CA GLU A 15 2.58 14.14 -6.54
C GLU A 15 3.12 12.93 -7.32
N CYS A 16 3.11 12.97 -8.66
CA CYS A 16 3.60 11.91 -9.55
C CYS A 16 5.14 11.85 -9.65
N GLY A 17 5.84 12.07 -8.54
CA GLY A 17 7.30 11.96 -8.44
C GLY A 17 7.79 10.63 -7.85
N CYS A 18 9.11 10.50 -7.62
CA CYS A 18 9.70 9.29 -7.04
C CYS A 18 9.05 8.87 -5.72
N HIS A 19 8.73 9.85 -4.85
CA HIS A 19 8.06 9.57 -3.58
C HIS A 19 6.64 9.06 -3.79
N GLY A 20 5.89 9.63 -4.75
CA GLY A 20 4.56 9.17 -5.13
C GLY A 20 4.57 7.75 -5.67
N LEU A 21 5.53 7.41 -6.54
CA LEU A 21 5.73 6.04 -7.03
C LEU A 21 5.96 5.06 -5.89
N ARG A 22 6.78 5.43 -4.90
CA ARG A 22 7.01 4.58 -3.73
C ARG A 22 5.73 4.34 -2.93
N LYS A 23 4.92 5.38 -2.72
CA LYS A 23 3.62 5.23 -2.05
C LYS A 23 2.68 4.33 -2.85
N ALA A 24 2.60 4.54 -4.15
CA ALA A 24 1.77 3.74 -5.05
C ALA A 24 2.16 2.25 -5.01
N GLY A 25 3.47 1.95 -5.06
CA GLY A 25 3.95 0.58 -4.95
C GLY A 25 3.56 -0.08 -3.62
N ALA A 26 3.61 0.65 -2.50
CA ALA A 26 3.21 0.13 -1.20
C ALA A 26 1.70 -0.16 -1.15
N THR A 27 0.87 0.73 -1.71
CA THR A 27 -0.59 0.51 -1.84
C THR A 27 -0.91 -0.68 -2.74
N ILE A 28 -0.23 -0.80 -3.89
CA ILE A 28 -0.42 -1.92 -4.83
C ILE A 28 -0.12 -3.25 -4.17
N LEU A 29 0.92 -3.34 -3.34
CA LEU A 29 1.26 -4.56 -2.60
C LEU A 29 0.35 -4.80 -1.40
N ALA A 30 -0.09 -3.76 -0.69
CA ALA A 30 -1.00 -3.88 0.44
C ALA A 30 -2.39 -4.39 0.03
N ASN A 31 -2.92 -3.94 -1.10
CA ASN A 31 -4.26 -4.30 -1.58
C ASN A 31 -4.52 -5.83 -1.75
N PRO A 32 -3.62 -6.64 -2.35
CA PRO A 32 -3.76 -8.10 -2.38
C PRO A 32 -3.48 -8.77 -1.03
N GLY A 33 -3.03 -8.00 -0.03
CA GLY A 33 -2.87 -8.45 1.36
C GLY A 33 -1.44 -8.70 1.79
N ALA A 34 -0.45 -7.97 1.23
CA ALA A 34 0.88 -7.94 1.84
C ALA A 34 0.79 -7.35 3.25
N SER A 35 1.37 -8.06 4.20
CA SER A 35 1.44 -7.66 5.60
C SER A 35 2.36 -6.45 5.82
N ALA A 36 2.16 -5.78 6.95
CA ALA A 36 2.99 -4.64 7.33
C ALA A 36 4.48 -5.02 7.39
N TYR A 37 4.81 -6.23 7.85
CA TYR A 37 6.20 -6.71 7.94
C TYR A 37 6.82 -7.01 6.56
N GLU A 38 6.05 -7.56 5.62
CA GLU A 38 6.52 -7.75 4.23
C GLU A 38 6.82 -6.41 3.57
N LEU A 39 5.96 -5.40 3.78
CA LEU A 39 6.21 -4.05 3.30
C LEU A 39 7.41 -3.41 4.01
N MET A 40 7.59 -3.63 5.32
CA MET A 40 8.78 -3.16 6.04
C MET A 40 10.07 -3.75 5.47
N ALA A 41 10.08 -5.05 5.18
CA ALA A 41 11.24 -5.73 4.60
C ALA A 41 11.57 -5.20 3.20
N MET A 42 10.56 -5.06 2.33
CA MET A 42 10.75 -4.55 0.96
C MET A 42 11.23 -3.09 0.97
N TYR A 43 10.56 -2.23 1.75
CA TYR A 43 10.81 -0.80 1.73
C TYR A 43 11.89 -0.34 2.73
N GLY A 44 12.44 -1.24 3.54
CA GLY A 44 13.43 -0.92 4.58
C GLY A 44 12.88 0.02 5.66
N TRP A 45 11.60 -0.12 6.02
CA TRP A 45 11.01 0.68 7.08
C TRP A 45 11.31 0.05 8.44
N SER A 46 11.88 0.84 9.35
CA SER A 46 12.16 0.40 10.73
C SER A 46 10.95 0.50 11.68
N LYS A 47 9.94 1.31 11.31
CA LYS A 47 8.73 1.50 12.13
C LYS A 47 7.52 0.89 11.42
N SER A 48 6.79 0.02 12.11
CA SER A 48 5.57 -0.61 11.59
C SER A 48 4.49 0.41 11.23
N SER A 49 4.41 1.51 11.98
CA SER A 49 3.45 2.58 11.74
C SER A 49 3.51 3.17 10.32
N ARG A 50 4.66 3.08 9.63
CA ARG A 50 4.75 3.51 8.22
C ARG A 50 4.12 2.52 7.26
N ALA A 51 4.27 1.22 7.52
CA ALA A 51 3.68 0.16 6.71
C ALA A 51 2.17 0.05 6.94
N GLU A 52 1.74 0.19 8.19
CA GLU A 52 0.33 0.14 8.60
C GLU A 52 -0.54 1.18 7.89
N ILE A 53 0.02 2.32 7.47
CA ILE A 53 -0.69 3.32 6.65
C ILE A 53 -1.27 2.69 5.39
N TYR A 54 -0.56 1.73 4.78
CA TYR A 54 -0.97 1.09 3.54
C TYR A 54 -1.83 -0.16 3.80
N THR A 55 -1.54 -0.92 4.86
CA THR A 55 -2.22 -2.21 5.09
C THR A 55 -3.54 -2.06 5.83
N LYS A 56 -3.72 -1.06 6.70
CA LYS A 56 -4.89 -0.98 7.60
C LYS A 56 -6.23 -1.01 6.89
N GLU A 57 -6.37 -0.27 5.78
CA GLU A 57 -7.63 -0.27 5.00
C GLU A 57 -7.80 -1.56 4.20
N ALA A 58 -6.73 -2.07 3.59
CA ALA A 58 -6.74 -3.32 2.83
C ALA A 58 -7.10 -4.52 3.73
N ASP A 59 -6.46 -4.60 4.90
CA ASP A 59 -6.69 -5.62 5.91
C ASP A 59 -8.13 -5.56 6.42
N ARG A 60 -8.68 -4.37 6.68
CA ARG A 60 -10.07 -4.21 7.13
C ARG A 60 -11.06 -4.81 6.12
N LYS A 61 -10.88 -4.54 4.82
CA LYS A 61 -11.75 -5.09 3.76
C LYS A 61 -11.64 -6.61 3.68
N LYS A 62 -10.41 -7.13 3.71
CA LYS A 62 -10.12 -8.57 3.64
C LYS A 62 -10.67 -9.32 4.86
N LEU A 63 -10.45 -8.79 6.05
CA LEU A 63 -10.94 -9.37 7.30
C LEU A 63 -12.47 -9.37 7.35
N ALA A 64 -13.13 -8.30 6.92
CA ALA A 64 -14.59 -8.27 6.87
C ALA A 64 -15.17 -9.40 6.02
N VAL A 65 -14.65 -9.60 4.80
CA VAL A 65 -15.07 -10.70 3.92
C VAL A 65 -14.78 -12.07 4.55
N SER A 66 -13.57 -12.23 5.09
CA SER A 66 -13.15 -13.49 5.74
C SER A 66 -14.06 -13.85 6.93
N THR A 67 -14.37 -12.87 7.79
CA THR A 67 -15.21 -13.08 8.98
C THR A 67 -16.66 -13.38 8.62
N VAL A 68 -17.23 -12.72 7.59
CA VAL A 68 -18.58 -13.03 7.10
C VAL A 68 -18.63 -14.47 6.56
N ASN A 69 -17.63 -14.88 5.79
CA ASN A 69 -17.55 -16.25 5.30
C ASN A 69 -17.40 -17.28 6.42
N LEU A 70 -16.68 -16.93 7.49
CA LEU A 70 -16.56 -17.79 8.67
C LEU A 70 -17.90 -17.93 9.38
N LEU A 71 -18.64 -16.83 9.57
CA LEU A 71 -19.98 -16.86 10.16
C LEU A 71 -20.92 -17.76 9.36
N ALA A 72 -20.95 -17.59 8.03
CA ALA A 72 -21.80 -18.38 7.13
C ALA A 72 -21.52 -19.89 7.16
N LYS A 73 -20.32 -20.31 7.56
CA LYS A 73 -19.97 -21.74 7.70
C LYS A 73 -20.39 -22.36 9.04
N ASN A 74 -20.71 -21.53 10.04
CA ASN A 74 -20.98 -21.96 11.41
C ASN A 74 -22.44 -21.71 11.83
N ILE A 75 -23.30 -21.30 10.89
CA ILE A 75 -24.76 -21.24 11.01
C ILE A 75 -25.38 -22.19 9.98
#